data_AF-A0A140DSY7-F1
#
_entry.id   AF-A0A140DSY7-F1
#
_cell.length_a   1.000
_cell.length_b   1.000
_cell.length_c   1.000
_cell.angle_alpha   90.00
_cell.angle_beta   90.00
_cell.angle_gamma   90.00
#
_symmetry.space_group_name_H-M   'P 1'
#
loop_
_entity.id
_entity.type
_entity.pdbx_description
1 polymer ?
#
loop_
_entity_poly.entity_id
_entity_poly.type
_entity_poly.pdbx_seq_one_letter_code
_entity_poly.pdbx_strand_id
1 'polypeptide(L)'
;MDGIAVRYSGWNGEGNAETVHTGISYTGNDEAVLKFIDTIQISVSPNSHLSNGDTVTVRAIYSDNARNLANVEVVQDVMTCTVDGLNGESIIYEYDDNLKETLTIDGYEIPDNFTTDEERQAYVSYMKSLDGKTDVAEPEISEQWYIGKSENPTNFESTTFWTKDYGAYPKDAYYAALDFGYSSSQPFKVESVMSGGHVDGYRTVFSED
;
A
#
# COMPACT_ATOMS: atom_id res chain seq x y z
N MET A 1 3.60 -9.02 -16.89
CA MET A 1 4.04 -9.38 -15.52
C MET A 1 3.46 -10.74 -15.20
N ASP A 2 4.29 -11.68 -14.78
CA ASP A 2 3.84 -13.02 -14.40
C ASP A 2 3.68 -13.09 -12.87
N GLY A 3 2.72 -13.86 -12.36
CA GLY A 3 2.49 -14.01 -10.91
C GLY A 3 1.83 -12.82 -10.18
N ILE A 4 1.19 -11.91 -10.93
CA ILE A 4 0.41 -10.81 -10.34
C ILE A 4 -1.01 -10.86 -10.89
N ALA A 5 -1.99 -11.00 -9.98
CA ALA A 5 -3.40 -10.86 -10.30
C ALA A 5 -3.96 -9.60 -9.64
N VAL A 6 -4.92 -8.94 -10.28
CA VAL A 6 -5.68 -7.84 -9.67
C VAL A 6 -7.06 -8.38 -9.34
N ARG A 7 -7.50 -8.13 -8.11
CA ARG A 7 -8.85 -8.44 -7.67
C ARG A 7 -9.64 -7.15 -7.53
N TYR A 8 -10.81 -7.14 -8.14
CA TYR A 8 -11.79 -6.07 -8.00
C TYR A 8 -12.86 -6.50 -7.01
N SER A 9 -13.30 -5.56 -6.18
CA SER A 9 -14.36 -5.81 -5.20
C SER A 9 -15.22 -4.55 -5.01
N GLY A 10 -16.44 -4.75 -4.53
CA GLY A 10 -17.39 -3.67 -4.31
C GLY A 10 -18.32 -3.43 -5.50
N TRP A 11 -18.91 -2.25 -5.52
CA TRP A 11 -19.98 -1.87 -6.43
C TRP A 11 -19.44 -1.04 -7.59
N ASN A 12 -20.12 -1.10 -8.73
CA ASN A 12 -19.79 -0.26 -9.88
C ASN A 12 -19.94 1.24 -9.51
N GLY A 13 -18.84 2.01 -9.55
CA GLY A 13 -18.79 3.42 -9.13
C GLY A 13 -18.15 3.64 -7.76
N GLU A 14 -18.02 2.59 -6.96
CA GLU A 14 -17.40 2.59 -5.62
C GLU A 14 -16.43 1.40 -5.46
N GLY A 15 -15.97 0.85 -6.58
CA GLY A 15 -15.15 -0.35 -6.60
C GLY A 15 -13.75 -0.09 -6.09
N ASN A 16 -13.13 -1.11 -5.53
CA ASN A 16 -11.74 -1.11 -5.10
C ASN A 16 -10.94 -2.15 -5.87
N ALA A 17 -9.66 -1.85 -6.12
CA ALA A 17 -8.71 -2.78 -6.71
C ALA A 17 -7.59 -3.10 -5.71
N GLU A 18 -7.33 -4.38 -5.52
CA GLU A 18 -6.20 -4.88 -4.74
C GLU A 18 -5.35 -5.82 -5.60
N THR A 19 -4.03 -5.78 -5.41
CA THR A 19 -3.16 -6.77 -6.05
C THR A 19 -3.12 -8.02 -5.19
N VAL A 20 -3.53 -9.15 -5.77
CA VAL A 20 -3.30 -10.47 -5.20
C VAL A 20 -1.93 -10.91 -5.69
N HIS A 21 -0.92 -10.69 -4.86
CA HIS A 21 0.45 -11.10 -5.14
C HIS A 21 0.60 -12.61 -4.95
N THR A 22 0.91 -13.35 -6.02
CA THR A 22 1.18 -14.79 -5.93
C THR A 22 2.68 -15.12 -5.96
N GLY A 23 3.54 -14.10 -5.97
CA GLY A 23 4.99 -14.23 -6.05
C GLY A 23 5.52 -13.98 -7.46
N ILE A 24 6.71 -13.39 -7.56
CA ILE A 24 7.44 -13.29 -8.83
C ILE A 24 8.12 -14.64 -9.08
N SER A 25 7.83 -15.28 -10.21
CA SER A 25 8.43 -16.57 -10.55
C SER A 25 9.91 -16.40 -10.93
N TYR A 26 10.78 -17.12 -10.23
CA TYR A 26 12.21 -17.22 -10.55
C TYR A 26 12.68 -18.67 -10.40
N THR A 27 13.29 -19.20 -11.46
CA THR A 27 13.73 -20.61 -11.53
C THR A 27 15.26 -20.77 -11.38
N GLY A 28 15.98 -19.67 -11.26
CA GLY A 28 17.42 -19.67 -10.95
C GLY A 28 17.69 -19.76 -9.45
N ASN A 29 18.96 -19.64 -9.09
CA ASN A 29 19.43 -19.71 -7.70
C ASN A 29 20.42 -18.58 -7.36
N ASP A 30 20.48 -17.52 -8.17
CA ASP A 30 21.32 -16.37 -7.89
C ASP A 30 20.75 -15.60 -6.69
N GLU A 31 21.55 -15.53 -5.63
CA GLU A 31 21.14 -14.93 -4.36
C GLU A 31 20.89 -13.41 -4.48
N ALA A 32 21.64 -12.71 -5.35
CA ALA A 32 21.44 -11.29 -5.56
C ALA A 32 20.12 -11.02 -6.31
N VAL A 33 19.77 -11.89 -7.27
CA VAL A 33 18.49 -11.82 -7.97
C VAL A 33 17.32 -12.14 -7.03
N LEU A 34 17.45 -13.15 -6.17
CA LEU A 34 16.44 -13.46 -5.14
C LEU A 34 16.21 -12.28 -4.18
N LYS A 35 17.29 -11.68 -3.66
CA LYS A 35 17.21 -10.48 -2.81
C LYS A 35 16.55 -9.31 -3.52
N PHE A 36 16.89 -9.09 -4.80
CA PHE A 36 16.25 -8.05 -5.58
C PHE A 36 14.75 -8.31 -5.71
N ILE A 37 14.34 -9.54 -6.05
CA ILE A 37 12.93 -9.92 -6.15
C ILE A 37 12.18 -9.66 -4.84
N ASP A 38 12.76 -10.02 -3.70
CA ASP A 38 12.16 -9.80 -2.37
C ASP A 38 11.97 -8.31 -2.03
N THR A 39 12.69 -7.41 -2.72
CA THR A 39 12.55 -5.95 -2.54
C THR A 39 11.47 -5.32 -3.42
N ILE A 40 10.95 -6.04 -4.43
CA ILE A 40 10.00 -5.49 -5.40
C ILE A 40 8.64 -5.31 -4.74
N GLN A 41 8.13 -4.08 -4.77
CA GLN A 41 6.79 -3.73 -4.32
C GLN A 41 5.86 -3.65 -5.54
N ILE A 42 4.63 -4.14 -5.40
CA ILE A 42 3.63 -4.04 -6.46
C ILE A 42 2.54 -3.09 -6.01
N SER A 43 2.19 -2.11 -6.84
CA SER A 43 1.09 -1.19 -6.60
C SER A 43 0.05 -1.25 -7.72
N VAL A 44 -1.18 -0.84 -7.39
CA VAL A 44 -2.27 -0.63 -8.34
C VAL A 44 -2.85 0.77 -8.16
N SER A 45 -3.10 1.48 -9.26
CA SER A 45 -3.65 2.83 -9.24
C SER A 45 -4.45 3.17 -10.50
N PRO A 46 -5.62 3.82 -10.41
CA PRO A 46 -6.39 4.05 -9.17
C PRO A 46 -6.82 2.74 -8.52
N ASN A 47 -7.06 2.76 -7.21
CA ASN A 47 -7.41 1.56 -6.43
C ASN A 47 -8.75 1.69 -5.70
N SER A 48 -9.46 2.80 -5.88
CA SER A 48 -10.75 3.11 -5.26
C SER A 48 -11.64 3.92 -6.20
N HIS A 49 -12.93 4.00 -5.89
CA HIS A 49 -13.95 4.69 -6.70
C HIS A 49 -14.00 4.20 -8.16
N LEU A 50 -13.76 2.91 -8.36
CA LEU A 50 -13.67 2.30 -9.68
C LEU A 50 -15.05 1.89 -10.21
N SER A 51 -15.19 2.00 -11.52
CA SER A 51 -16.31 1.50 -12.31
C SER A 51 -15.86 0.42 -13.28
N ASN A 52 -16.78 -0.47 -13.66
CA ASN A 52 -16.57 -1.40 -14.76
C ASN A 52 -16.25 -0.62 -16.03
N GLY A 53 -15.15 -0.97 -16.70
CA GLY A 53 -14.61 -0.28 -17.86
C GLY A 53 -13.50 0.73 -17.54
N ASP A 54 -13.28 1.09 -16.27
CA ASP A 54 -12.13 1.91 -15.89
C ASP A 54 -10.81 1.17 -16.12
N THR A 55 -9.73 1.93 -16.30
CA THR A 55 -8.39 1.38 -16.45
C THR A 55 -7.58 1.63 -15.18
N VAL A 56 -7.06 0.55 -14.60
CA VAL A 56 -6.08 0.61 -13.52
C VAL A 56 -4.69 0.28 -14.06
N THR A 57 -3.68 0.89 -13.47
CA THR A 57 -2.27 0.67 -13.76
C THR A 57 -1.64 -0.09 -12.62
N VAL A 58 -1.06 -1.24 -12.93
CA VAL A 58 -0.23 -2.03 -12.02
C VAL A 58 1.24 -1.70 -12.30
N ARG A 59 2.00 -1.36 -11.26
CA ARG A 59 3.42 -1.01 -11.37
C ARG A 59 4.26 -1.85 -10.41
N ALA A 60 5.41 -2.31 -10.88
CA ALA A 60 6.47 -2.82 -10.04
C ALA A 60 7.37 -1.64 -9.64
N ILE A 61 7.57 -1.47 -8.34
CA ILE A 61 8.37 -0.40 -7.74
C ILE A 61 9.56 -1.07 -7.05
N TYR A 62 10.75 -0.63 -7.40
CA TYR A 62 12.00 -1.23 -6.92
C TYR A 62 13.13 -0.22 -6.89
N SER A 63 14.19 -0.53 -6.14
CA SER A 63 15.40 0.27 -6.09
C SER A 63 16.27 0.01 -7.32
N ASP A 64 16.64 1.05 -8.06
CA ASP A 64 17.58 0.96 -9.18
C ASP A 64 18.95 0.44 -8.74
N ASN A 65 19.39 0.81 -7.53
CA ASN A 65 20.64 0.31 -6.97
C ASN A 65 20.56 -1.21 -6.71
N ALA A 66 19.49 -1.69 -6.06
CA ALA A 66 19.30 -3.13 -5.84
C ALA A 66 19.24 -3.92 -7.16
N ARG A 67 18.54 -3.38 -8.17
CA ARG A 67 18.48 -3.94 -9.53
C ARG A 67 19.87 -4.04 -10.16
N ASN A 68 20.66 -2.97 -10.08
CA ASN A 68 22.01 -2.90 -10.65
C ASN A 68 22.96 -3.88 -9.94
N LEU A 69 22.88 -4.01 -8.62
CA LEU A 69 23.67 -4.97 -7.83
C LEU A 69 23.34 -6.42 -8.21
N ALA A 70 22.07 -6.71 -8.51
CA ALA A 70 21.63 -8.01 -9.00
C ALA A 70 21.90 -8.23 -10.50
N ASN A 71 22.41 -7.21 -11.21
CA ASN A 71 22.63 -7.23 -12.66
C ASN A 71 21.38 -7.67 -13.45
N VAL A 72 20.20 -7.18 -13.05
CA VAL A 72 18.91 -7.53 -13.65
C VAL A 72 18.46 -6.46 -14.66
N GLU A 73 18.10 -6.90 -15.87
CA GLU A 73 17.40 -6.07 -16.84
C GLU A 73 15.89 -6.21 -16.64
N VAL A 74 15.20 -5.07 -16.48
CA VAL A 74 13.73 -5.05 -16.36
C VAL A 74 13.13 -4.73 -17.72
N VAL A 75 12.46 -5.73 -18.30
CA VAL A 75 11.85 -5.63 -19.63
C VAL A 75 10.49 -4.92 -19.57
N GLN A 76 9.72 -5.13 -18.51
CA GLN A 76 8.41 -4.51 -18.31
C GLN A 76 8.06 -4.42 -16.82
N ASP A 77 7.82 -3.20 -16.35
CA ASP A 77 7.50 -2.83 -14.96
C ASP A 77 6.12 -2.17 -14.82
N VAL A 78 5.35 -2.08 -15.92
CA VAL A 78 4.00 -1.53 -15.94
C VAL A 78 3.05 -2.43 -16.73
N MET A 79 1.86 -2.63 -16.20
CA MET A 79 0.74 -3.30 -16.85
C MET A 79 -0.53 -2.46 -16.64
N THR A 80 -1.43 -2.46 -17.61
CA THR A 80 -2.77 -1.90 -17.44
C THR A 80 -3.81 -3.00 -17.46
N CYS A 81 -4.83 -2.85 -16.64
CA CYS A 81 -5.95 -3.77 -16.54
C CYS A 81 -7.25 -2.98 -16.65
N THR A 82 -8.23 -3.53 -17.39
CA THR A 82 -9.59 -3.00 -17.38
C THR A 82 -10.33 -3.59 -16.19
N VAL A 83 -11.04 -2.76 -15.45
CA VAL A 83 -11.89 -3.15 -14.33
C VAL A 83 -13.13 -3.84 -14.88
N ASP A 84 -13.41 -5.04 -14.39
CA ASP A 84 -14.62 -5.79 -14.69
C ASP A 84 -15.12 -6.55 -13.44
N GLY A 85 -16.33 -7.10 -13.53
CA GLY A 85 -16.88 -7.94 -12.47
C GLY A 85 -17.30 -7.21 -11.19
N LEU A 86 -17.32 -5.88 -11.16
CA LEU A 86 -17.99 -5.14 -10.08
C LEU A 86 -19.50 -5.33 -10.17
N ASN A 87 -20.16 -5.43 -9.02
CA ASN A 87 -21.60 -5.70 -8.96
C ASN A 87 -22.41 -4.56 -9.61
N GLY A 88 -23.42 -4.92 -10.39
CA GLY A 88 -24.06 -4.05 -11.39
C GLY A 88 -25.37 -3.36 -11.01
N GLU A 89 -25.86 -3.46 -9.77
CA GLU A 89 -27.13 -2.83 -9.40
C GLU A 89 -26.91 -1.55 -8.59
N SER A 90 -27.51 -0.45 -9.08
CA SER A 90 -27.68 0.79 -8.33
C SER A 90 -28.49 0.51 -7.06
N ILE A 91 -28.05 1.02 -5.92
CA ILE A 91 -28.84 0.98 -4.69
C ILE A 91 -30.06 1.88 -4.88
N ILE A 92 -31.24 1.27 -4.95
CA ILE A 92 -32.47 1.87 -4.42
C ILE A 92 -32.48 1.46 -2.95
N TYR A 93 -32.46 2.43 -2.03
CA TYR A 93 -32.55 2.12 -0.60
C TYR A 93 -33.94 1.55 -0.28
N GLU A 94 -34.09 0.23 -0.30
CA GLU A 94 -35.17 -0.46 0.38
C GLU A 94 -34.63 -0.99 1.71
N TYR A 95 -35.08 -0.39 2.80
CA TYR A 95 -34.77 -0.82 4.17
C TYR A 95 -35.28 -2.25 4.38
N ASP A 96 -34.38 -3.21 4.60
CA ASP A 96 -34.70 -4.57 5.03
C ASP A 96 -34.26 -4.75 6.51
N ASP A 97 -35.24 -5.11 7.33
CA ASP A 97 -35.28 -4.95 8.80
C ASP A 97 -34.59 -6.13 9.54
N ASN A 98 -33.56 -6.73 8.95
CA ASN A 98 -32.88 -7.93 9.48
C ASN A 98 -31.36 -7.81 9.61
N LEU A 99 -30.83 -6.59 9.72
CA LEU A 99 -29.41 -6.37 10.01
C LEU A 99 -29.14 -6.36 11.52
N LYS A 100 -28.10 -7.10 11.90
CA LYS A 100 -27.58 -7.24 13.27
C LYS A 100 -27.46 -5.86 13.95
N GLU A 101 -27.87 -5.77 15.21
CA GLU A 101 -27.96 -4.53 15.99
C GLU A 101 -26.64 -3.74 15.97
N THR A 102 -26.51 -2.78 15.06
CA THR A 102 -25.45 -1.77 15.08
C THR A 102 -25.85 -0.64 16.01
N LEU A 103 -24.89 -0.14 16.80
CA LEU A 103 -25.11 1.03 17.64
C LEU A 103 -24.71 2.29 16.88
N THR A 104 -25.61 3.25 16.71
CA THR A 104 -25.29 4.54 16.06
C THR A 104 -24.77 5.53 17.10
N ILE A 105 -23.57 6.07 16.87
CA ILE A 105 -23.00 7.17 17.66
C ILE A 105 -22.53 8.26 16.69
N ASP A 106 -22.97 9.50 16.91
CA ASP A 106 -22.64 10.68 16.09
C ASP A 106 -22.88 10.53 14.57
N GLY A 107 -23.89 9.73 14.19
CA GLY A 107 -24.25 9.49 12.79
C GLY A 107 -23.45 8.36 12.12
N TYR A 108 -22.55 7.70 12.85
CA TYR A 108 -21.76 6.57 12.36
C TYR A 108 -22.27 5.25 12.95
N GLU A 109 -22.50 4.26 12.08
CA GLU A 109 -22.92 2.92 12.48
C GLU A 109 -21.72 2.13 13.00
N ILE A 110 -21.78 1.72 14.28
CA ILE A 110 -20.71 0.96 14.91
C ILE A 110 -21.05 -0.53 14.84
N PRO A 111 -20.13 -1.36 14.32
CA PRO A 111 -20.22 -2.81 14.38
C PRO A 111 -20.35 -3.35 15.83
N ASP A 112 -21.23 -4.34 16.05
CA ASP A 112 -21.54 -4.91 17.38
C ASP A 112 -20.35 -5.66 18.05
N ASN A 113 -19.28 -5.92 17.31
CA ASN A 113 -18.07 -6.53 17.87
C ASN A 113 -17.24 -5.57 18.75
N PHE A 114 -17.58 -4.28 18.79
CA PHE A 114 -16.98 -3.31 19.72
C PHE A 114 -17.76 -3.28 21.04
N THR A 115 -17.20 -3.91 22.06
CA THR A 115 -17.90 -4.15 23.33
C THR A 115 -17.67 -3.05 24.36
N THR A 116 -16.66 -2.21 24.16
CA THR A 116 -16.31 -1.10 25.06
C THR A 116 -16.59 0.26 24.44
N ASP A 117 -16.92 1.25 25.28
CA ASP A 117 -17.16 2.62 24.82
C ASP A 117 -15.90 3.28 24.24
N GLU A 118 -14.72 2.86 24.68
CA GLU A 118 -13.43 3.36 24.19
C GLU A 118 -13.16 2.92 22.74
N GLU A 119 -13.42 1.65 22.43
CA GLU A 119 -13.34 1.12 21.05
C GLU A 119 -14.37 1.78 20.13
N ARG A 120 -15.59 2.00 20.62
CA ARG A 120 -16.68 2.66 19.89
C ARG A 120 -16.32 4.11 19.55
N GLN A 121 -15.81 4.86 20.52
CA GLN A 121 -15.40 6.25 20.33
C GLN A 121 -14.15 6.38 19.43
N ALA A 122 -13.22 5.42 19.51
CA ALA A 122 -12.07 5.35 18.59
C ALA A 122 -12.54 5.11 17.14
N TYR A 123 -13.50 4.21 16.94
CA TYR A 123 -14.07 3.93 15.61
C TYR A 123 -14.81 5.14 15.04
N VAL A 124 -15.66 5.80 15.83
CA VAL A 124 -16.36 7.03 15.42
C VAL A 124 -15.37 8.15 15.08
N SER A 125 -14.32 8.31 15.87
CA SER A 125 -13.27 9.31 15.62
C SER A 125 -12.50 9.01 14.33
N TYR A 126 -12.22 7.73 14.06
CA TYR A 126 -11.62 7.27 12.83
C TYR A 126 -12.52 7.55 11.61
N MET A 127 -13.81 7.23 11.69
CA MET A 127 -14.74 7.48 10.58
C MET A 127 -14.93 8.98 10.32
N LYS A 128 -14.98 9.81 11.38
CA LYS A 128 -14.96 11.28 11.25
C LYS A 128 -13.69 11.80 10.60
N SER A 129 -12.54 11.16 10.82
CA SER A 129 -11.28 11.52 10.17
C SER A 129 -11.25 11.20 8.68
N LEU A 130 -12.13 10.31 8.21
CA LEU A 130 -12.29 9.97 6.80
C LEU A 130 -13.27 10.89 6.08
N ASP A 131 -14.33 11.35 6.75
CA ASP A 131 -15.34 12.26 6.19
C ASP A 131 -14.86 13.72 6.09
N GLY A 132 -13.94 14.13 6.96
CA GLY A 132 -13.27 15.42 6.87
C GLY A 132 -12.14 15.37 5.86
N LYS A 133 -12.25 16.10 4.75
CA LYS A 133 -11.10 16.38 3.85
C LYS A 133 -9.83 16.68 4.65
N THR A 134 -8.74 16.02 4.23
CA THR A 134 -7.33 16.35 4.54
C THR A 134 -7.02 16.45 6.02
N ASP A 135 -6.69 15.32 6.64
CA ASP A 135 -5.46 15.14 7.41
C ASP A 135 -5.46 13.68 7.91
N VAL A 136 -5.05 12.77 7.01
CA VAL A 136 -4.48 11.51 7.50
C VAL A 136 -3.29 11.96 8.32
N ALA A 137 -3.36 11.81 9.65
CA ALA A 137 -2.25 12.15 10.53
C ALA A 137 -0.99 11.56 9.89
N GLU A 138 -0.09 12.46 9.46
CA GLU A 138 1.18 12.06 8.90
C GLU A 138 1.78 11.05 9.88
N PRO A 139 2.16 9.83 9.43
CA PRO A 139 2.83 8.90 10.32
C PRO A 139 3.99 9.67 10.95
N GLU A 140 3.96 9.78 12.29
CA GLU A 140 4.99 10.49 13.03
C GLU A 140 6.35 10.01 12.55
N ILE A 141 7.22 10.97 12.20
CA ILE A 141 8.60 10.70 11.79
C ILE A 141 9.21 9.86 12.90
N SER A 142 9.45 8.60 12.60
CA SER A 142 10.18 7.74 13.49
C SER A 142 11.64 8.13 13.37
N GLU A 143 12.14 8.97 14.29
CA GLU A 143 13.59 9.15 14.51
C GLU A 143 14.26 7.82 14.96
N GLN A 144 13.47 6.77 15.15
CA GLN A 144 13.93 5.45 15.50
C GLN A 144 14.71 4.83 14.35
N TRP A 145 15.94 4.45 14.66
CA TRP A 145 16.70 3.54 13.83
C TRP A 145 16.18 2.12 14.03
N TYR A 146 15.91 1.44 12.91
CA TYR A 146 15.60 0.03 12.81
C TYR A 146 16.84 -0.74 12.35
N ILE A 147 16.84 -2.04 12.60
CA ILE A 147 17.87 -2.96 12.09
C ILE A 147 17.18 -3.85 11.03
N GLY A 148 17.77 -3.90 9.83
CA GLY A 148 17.35 -4.80 8.76
C GLY A 148 17.38 -6.27 9.19
N LYS A 149 16.55 -7.11 8.56
CA LYS A 149 16.34 -8.51 8.95
C LYS A 149 17.02 -9.52 8.02
N SER A 150 17.77 -9.07 7.02
CA SER A 150 18.49 -9.95 6.12
C SER A 150 19.64 -10.66 6.85
N GLU A 151 19.71 -11.98 6.74
CA GLU A 151 20.79 -12.79 7.32
C GLU A 151 22.11 -12.61 6.57
N ASN A 152 22.05 -12.14 5.32
CA ASN A 152 23.21 -11.96 4.45
C ASN A 152 23.55 -10.47 4.29
N PRO A 153 24.84 -10.09 4.27
CA PRO A 153 25.24 -8.70 4.10
C PRO A 153 24.64 -8.07 2.84
N THR A 154 24.05 -6.89 2.98
CA THR A 154 23.56 -6.02 1.91
C THR A 154 24.31 -4.69 1.91
N ASN A 155 24.31 -4.01 0.76
CA ASN A 155 24.85 -2.66 0.63
C ASN A 155 23.90 -1.81 -0.24
N PHE A 156 22.65 -1.71 0.20
CA PHE A 156 21.63 -0.95 -0.50
C PHE A 156 21.85 0.55 -0.33
N GLU A 157 21.59 1.28 -1.41
CA GLU A 157 21.50 2.74 -1.35
C GLU A 157 20.12 3.19 -0.86
N SER A 158 20.10 4.36 -0.24
CA SER A 158 18.88 5.00 0.24
C SER A 158 17.91 5.24 -0.92
N THR A 159 16.66 4.78 -0.78
CA THR A 159 15.66 4.77 -1.86
C THR A 159 14.37 5.48 -1.42
N THR A 160 13.74 6.20 -2.36
CA THR A 160 12.48 6.93 -2.11
C THR A 160 11.31 6.22 -2.78
N PHE A 161 10.21 6.09 -2.03
CA PHE A 161 8.93 5.56 -2.47
C PHE A 161 7.91 6.71 -2.48
N TRP A 162 7.40 7.08 -3.67
CA TRP A 162 6.54 8.24 -3.83
C TRP A 162 5.07 7.89 -3.64
N THR A 163 4.31 8.71 -2.92
CA THR A 163 2.88 8.47 -2.62
C THR A 163 2.03 8.32 -3.88
N LYS A 164 2.36 9.07 -4.94
CA LYS A 164 1.70 8.99 -6.25
C LYS A 164 1.76 7.59 -6.87
N ASP A 165 2.80 6.80 -6.57
CA ASP A 165 2.96 5.45 -7.12
C ASP A 165 2.05 4.44 -6.40
N TYR A 166 1.42 4.84 -5.29
CA TYR A 166 0.50 4.06 -4.46
C TYR A 166 -0.88 4.72 -4.38
N GLY A 167 -1.39 5.26 -5.50
CA GLY A 167 -2.73 5.86 -5.52
C GLY A 167 -2.90 7.10 -4.64
N ALA A 168 -1.79 7.79 -4.33
CA ALA A 168 -1.74 8.94 -3.42
C ALA A 168 -2.08 8.63 -1.95
N TYR A 169 -1.94 7.37 -1.51
CA TYR A 169 -2.06 6.99 -0.09
C TYR A 169 -0.69 7.02 0.60
N PRO A 170 -0.42 7.97 1.52
CA PRO A 170 0.89 8.09 2.17
C PRO A 170 1.30 6.84 2.95
N LYS A 171 0.32 6.16 3.57
CA LYS A 171 0.54 4.96 4.37
C LYS A 171 1.21 3.82 3.58
N ASP A 172 0.83 3.61 2.33
CA ASP A 172 1.35 2.51 1.52
C ASP A 172 2.79 2.78 1.08
N ALA A 173 3.10 4.03 0.71
CA ALA A 173 4.47 4.45 0.43
C ALA A 173 5.38 4.34 1.68
N TYR A 174 4.85 4.62 2.86
CA TYR A 174 5.57 4.44 4.13
C TYR A 174 5.89 2.97 4.41
N TYR A 175 4.92 2.07 4.26
CA TYR A 175 5.18 0.64 4.45
C TYR A 175 6.14 0.06 3.40
N ALA A 176 6.04 0.50 2.14
CA ALA A 176 7.02 0.12 1.12
C ALA A 176 8.46 0.52 1.52
N ALA A 177 8.64 1.73 2.06
CA ALA A 177 9.93 2.18 2.58
C ALA A 177 10.41 1.36 3.79
N LEU A 178 9.51 1.00 4.71
CA LEU A 178 9.82 0.13 5.84
C LEU A 178 10.21 -1.28 5.39
N ASP A 179 9.43 -1.90 4.50
CA ASP A 179 9.67 -3.25 3.99
C ASP A 179 11.00 -3.33 3.24
N PHE A 180 11.31 -2.31 2.43
CA PHE A 180 12.63 -2.20 1.80
C PHE A 180 13.76 -2.14 2.83
N GLY A 181 13.60 -1.33 3.90
CA GLY A 181 14.58 -1.29 4.99
C GLY A 181 14.75 -2.64 5.69
N TYR A 182 13.64 -3.34 5.99
CA TYR A 182 13.67 -4.65 6.62
C TYR A 182 14.27 -5.74 5.73
N SER A 183 14.21 -5.60 4.40
CA SER A 183 14.86 -6.52 3.46
C SER A 183 16.40 -6.40 3.44
N SER A 184 16.97 -5.35 4.05
CA SER A 184 18.41 -5.14 4.15
C SER A 184 19.03 -5.85 5.37
N SER A 185 20.36 -5.85 5.47
CA SER A 185 21.10 -6.15 6.70
C SER A 185 21.62 -4.88 7.42
N GLN A 186 21.31 -3.70 6.90
CA GLN A 186 21.86 -2.42 7.37
C GLN A 186 20.92 -1.77 8.41
N PRO A 187 21.47 -1.00 9.37
CA PRO A 187 20.65 -0.08 10.15
C PRO A 187 20.00 0.96 9.23
N PHE A 188 18.72 1.23 9.43
CA PHE A 188 17.96 2.15 8.59
C PHE A 188 16.94 2.96 9.38
N LYS A 189 16.47 4.06 8.79
CA LYS A 189 15.28 4.80 9.23
C LYS A 189 14.44 5.18 8.01
N VAL A 190 13.20 5.60 8.25
CA VAL A 190 12.31 6.09 7.20
C VAL A 190 12.01 7.57 7.46
N GLU A 191 12.26 8.41 6.45
CA GLU A 191 12.04 9.86 6.51
C GLU A 191 10.97 10.29 5.52
N SER A 192 10.12 11.23 5.92
CA SER A 192 9.16 11.87 5.00
C SER A 192 9.89 12.78 4.01
N VAL A 193 9.49 12.70 2.74
CA VAL A 193 9.92 13.62 1.68
C VAL A 193 8.81 14.64 1.47
N MET A 194 9.06 15.89 1.86
CA MET A 194 8.07 16.97 1.84
C MET A 194 8.24 17.87 0.60
N SER A 195 7.12 18.25 -0.02
CA SER A 195 7.06 19.29 -1.05
C SER A 195 5.81 20.11 -0.85
N GLY A 196 5.87 21.44 -0.99
CA GLY A 196 4.68 22.29 -0.91
C GLY A 196 3.83 22.13 0.36
N GLY A 197 4.43 21.69 1.48
CA GLY A 197 3.72 21.47 2.75
C GLY A 197 2.96 20.16 2.88
N HIS A 198 3.13 19.20 1.96
CA HIS A 198 2.56 17.85 2.03
C HIS A 198 3.63 16.78 1.86
N VAL A 199 3.35 15.57 2.34
CA VAL A 199 4.21 14.40 2.13
C VAL A 199 4.06 13.87 0.70
N ASP A 200 5.14 13.99 -0.08
CA ASP A 200 5.24 13.47 -1.44
C ASP A 200 5.74 12.02 -1.48
N GLY A 201 6.42 11.56 -0.44
CA GLY A 201 6.94 10.20 -0.37
C GLY A 201 7.66 9.90 0.93
N TYR A 202 8.21 8.69 1.02
CA TYR A 202 9.00 8.22 2.15
C TYR A 202 10.31 7.66 1.64
N ARG A 203 11.40 8.01 2.32
CA ARG A 203 12.76 7.59 1.97
C ARG A 203 13.31 6.66 3.04
N THR A 204 13.71 5.46 2.63
CA THR A 204 14.55 4.60 3.44
C THR A 204 15.97 5.15 3.40
N VAL A 205 16.52 5.48 4.57
CA VAL A 205 17.88 5.99 4.74
C VAL A 205 18.69 4.98 5.54
N PHE A 206 19.77 4.48 4.95
CA PHE A 206 20.71 3.58 5.63
C PHE A 206 21.80 4.37 6.35
N SER A 207 22.32 3.85 7.46
CA SER A 207 23.48 4.44 8.11
C SER A 207 24.70 4.28 7.20
N GLU A 208 25.45 5.37 7.01
CA GLU A 208 26.80 5.27 6.45
C GLU A 208 27.72 4.64 7.51
N ASP A 209 28.50 3.64 7.12
CA ASP A 209 29.58 3.07 7.94
C ASP A 209 30.80 4.01 8.04
#